data_AF-K0T4K1-F1
#
_entry.id   AF-K0T4K1-F1
#
_cell.length_a   1.000
_cell.length_b   1.000
_cell.length_c   1.000
_cell.angle_alpha   90.00
_cell.angle_beta   90.00
_cell.angle_gamma   90.00
#
_symmetry.space_group_name_H-M   'P 1'
#
loop_
_entity.id
_entity.type
_entity.pdbx_description
1 polymer ?
#
loop_
_entity_poly.entity_id
_entity_poly.type
_entity_poly.pdbx_seq_one_letter_code
_entity_poly.pdbx_strand_id
1 'polypeptide(L)'
;MEESEESHNEEKKDDSNPLSEQAGDAASYEPENGASSSEIKSEARATGEKPRPPRGVPSFYSARFSEHFFPNNNDGGNASPKKLSIFQRYAMSMARRPWTHMGTSFVLAVILSICGLAFGEFKVAIDNAGWWSRGTLISNRASQEILVSQNREALFLDQTGEVWDELETDIQPNWQTQTVGNREKSSEEDVDDEAISKICSGKWYGSGDMISSRQKNLVAAWKTDDAESKVPERSVLDPDALYDICIAEQNTLAALSADDLCYKCDEGCISPYSLVLMARLFLIDEDFADVSTLPQLISCDDLRSLWTPSVQEQFTSALDICVNWSVKLATSDGFNGTITIQDTTISVSNPCPLPIKFRPTLVDDAYPTSAENLVRYTTSYFATKKGNNDLEAMYENSENNKYDRSDNDMLAGVYDTTDEDFYDFYSDAIVGRDMTLAIGSAGVTALAMLVHTKSPFLTMMGADDVFVAVDKWKNARNELPSGTTEQVAALALPDAAYSMLLTSLTTAVAFFGTAICP
;
A
#
# COMPACT_ATOMS: atom_id res chain seq x y z
N MET A 1 -11.34 -36.70 -33.47
CA MET A 1 -11.76 -36.32 -34.84
C MET A 1 -11.96 -34.81 -34.76
N GLU A 2 -11.06 -33.97 -35.24
CA GLU A 2 -10.05 -34.09 -36.28
C GLU A 2 -9.02 -32.97 -36.02
N GLU A 3 -7.73 -33.31 -36.08
CA GLU A 3 -6.62 -32.35 -36.20
C GLU A 3 -6.57 -31.82 -37.64
N SER A 4 -6.11 -30.58 -37.83
CA SER A 4 -5.38 -30.23 -39.05
C SER A 4 -4.49 -29.00 -38.83
N GLU A 5 -3.23 -29.20 -39.21
CA GLU A 5 -2.06 -28.33 -39.13
C GLU A 5 -2.00 -27.21 -40.20
N GLU A 6 -1.09 -26.26 -39.92
CA GLU A 6 -0.18 -25.52 -40.82
C GLU A 6 -0.68 -24.74 -42.05
N SER A 7 -0.25 -23.47 -42.13
CA SER A 7 0.57 -23.02 -43.26
C SER A 7 1.31 -21.70 -42.99
N HIS A 8 2.62 -21.72 -43.18
CA HIS A 8 3.50 -20.57 -43.42
C HIS A 8 3.10 -19.79 -44.69
N ASN A 9 3.41 -18.48 -44.73
CA ASN A 9 3.73 -17.77 -45.97
C ASN A 9 4.72 -16.62 -45.71
N GLU A 10 5.91 -16.75 -46.29
CA GLU A 10 6.83 -15.65 -46.63
C GLU A 10 6.46 -15.11 -48.01
N GLU A 11 6.43 -13.78 -48.22
CA GLU A 11 6.78 -13.23 -49.53
C GLU A 11 7.33 -11.77 -49.48
N LYS A 12 8.55 -11.65 -50.06
CA LYS A 12 9.33 -10.53 -50.65
C LYS A 12 8.68 -9.13 -50.77
N LYS A 13 9.35 -8.02 -50.42
CA LYS A 13 10.50 -7.28 -51.04
C LYS A 13 10.29 -6.77 -52.49
N ASP A 14 10.26 -5.44 -52.64
CA ASP A 14 11.01 -4.59 -53.60
C ASP A 14 10.67 -3.10 -53.29
N ASP A 15 11.59 -2.29 -52.77
CA ASP A 15 12.65 -1.50 -53.44
C ASP A 15 12.14 -0.27 -54.23
N SER A 16 12.33 0.91 -53.62
CA SER A 16 12.59 2.16 -54.37
C SER A 16 13.34 3.16 -53.48
N ASN A 17 14.64 3.26 -53.70
CA ASN A 17 15.49 4.42 -53.40
C ASN A 17 16.05 4.88 -54.77
N PRO A 18 16.43 6.16 -55.00
CA PRO A 18 17.82 6.52 -54.67
C PRO A 18 18.16 8.02 -54.47
N LEU A 19 19.44 8.23 -54.10
CA LEU A 19 20.32 9.41 -54.23
C LEU A 19 20.22 10.48 -53.11
N SER A 20 21.31 11.01 -52.53
CA SER A 20 22.75 10.96 -52.86
C SER A 20 23.60 11.60 -51.74
N GLU A 21 24.85 11.12 -51.57
CA GLU A 21 26.09 11.87 -51.26
C GLU A 21 26.19 12.66 -49.92
N GLN A 22 27.33 12.82 -49.23
CA GLN A 22 28.76 12.58 -49.46
C GLN A 22 29.49 12.67 -48.10
N ALA A 23 30.69 12.09 -48.05
CA ALA A 23 31.66 12.18 -46.95
C ALA A 23 32.31 13.57 -46.80
N GLY A 24 32.93 13.86 -45.66
CA GLY A 24 34.02 14.85 -45.60
C GLY A 24 34.23 15.58 -44.27
N ASP A 25 35.46 15.55 -43.79
CA ASP A 25 36.03 16.05 -42.55
C ASP A 25 36.06 17.59 -42.32
N ALA A 26 36.22 17.93 -41.03
CA ALA A 26 37.10 18.96 -40.42
C ALA A 26 36.84 20.49 -40.57
N ALA A 27 36.85 21.16 -39.40
CA ALA A 27 37.59 22.40 -39.01
C ALA A 27 36.81 23.16 -37.89
N SER A 28 37.29 23.28 -36.64
CA SER A 28 38.36 24.16 -36.10
C SER A 28 38.04 25.65 -36.09
N TYR A 29 38.13 26.31 -34.92
CA TYR A 29 38.88 27.55 -34.59
C TYR A 29 38.56 27.93 -33.10
N GLU A 30 39.44 27.78 -32.08
CA GLU A 30 40.63 28.59 -31.65
C GLU A 30 40.27 29.80 -30.73
N PRO A 31 41.19 30.47 -29.98
CA PRO A 31 42.66 30.26 -29.85
C PRO A 31 43.27 30.50 -28.43
N GLU A 32 44.62 30.40 -28.42
CA GLU A 32 45.63 31.12 -27.61
C GLU A 32 46.41 30.33 -26.54
N ASN A 33 47.64 29.93 -26.91
CA ASN A 33 48.86 30.56 -26.38
C ASN A 33 50.11 30.04 -27.12
N GLY A 34 50.98 30.98 -27.51
CA GLY A 34 52.20 30.71 -28.28
C GLY A 34 53.51 30.98 -27.55
N ALA A 35 54.59 30.55 -28.24
CA ALA A 35 56.02 30.89 -28.10
C ALA A 35 56.80 30.19 -26.96
N SER A 36 58.04 29.67 -27.11
CA SER A 36 59.08 29.81 -28.16
C SER A 36 60.28 28.85 -27.93
N SER A 37 60.93 28.38 -29.02
CA SER A 37 62.39 28.17 -29.25
C SER A 37 63.19 27.13 -28.41
N SER A 38 64.19 26.34 -28.86
CA SER A 38 64.89 26.08 -30.14
C SER A 38 65.92 24.92 -29.98
N GLU A 39 66.16 24.20 -31.07
CA GLU A 39 67.43 23.65 -31.62
C GLU A 39 68.34 22.58 -30.93
N ILE A 40 68.34 21.37 -31.55
CA ILE A 40 69.43 20.58 -32.19
C ILE A 40 70.87 20.58 -31.60
N LYS A 41 71.40 19.39 -31.21
CA LYS A 41 72.59 18.72 -31.83
C LYS A 41 73.00 17.39 -31.15
N SER A 42 73.46 16.48 -32.00
CA SER A 42 74.07 15.17 -31.74
C SER A 42 75.52 15.25 -31.26
N GLU A 43 75.97 14.32 -30.41
CA GLU A 43 77.32 13.69 -30.50
C GLU A 43 77.49 12.50 -29.53
N ALA A 44 78.44 11.63 -29.85
CA ALA A 44 78.62 10.29 -29.31
C ALA A 44 79.76 10.16 -28.27
N ARG A 45 79.64 9.12 -27.42
CA ARG A 45 80.70 8.28 -26.81
C ARG A 45 81.58 8.86 -25.69
N ALA A 46 81.45 8.30 -24.47
CA ALA A 46 82.53 7.59 -23.73
C ALA A 46 82.12 7.20 -22.29
N THR A 47 82.22 5.90 -22.01
CA THR A 47 82.62 5.21 -20.76
C THR A 47 82.53 5.93 -19.40
N GLY A 48 81.76 5.32 -18.49
CA GLY A 48 81.89 5.54 -17.05
C GLY A 48 80.82 4.78 -16.26
N GLU A 49 81.17 3.60 -15.73
CA GLU A 49 80.36 2.90 -14.73
C GLU A 49 80.06 3.84 -13.55
N LYS A 50 78.78 4.02 -13.24
CA LYS A 50 78.33 4.57 -11.95
C LYS A 50 77.48 3.52 -11.21
N PRO A 51 77.71 3.32 -9.92
CA PRO A 51 76.98 2.33 -9.12
C PRO A 51 75.51 2.76 -8.99
N ARG A 52 74.60 1.81 -9.19
CA ARG A 52 73.16 2.02 -8.95
C ARG A 52 72.93 2.31 -7.47
N PRO A 53 72.06 3.28 -7.11
CA PRO A 53 71.65 3.48 -5.73
C PRO A 53 70.88 2.24 -5.21
N PRO A 54 70.94 1.94 -3.91
CA PRO A 54 70.32 0.76 -3.34
C PRO A 54 68.79 0.83 -3.53
N ARG A 55 68.22 -0.31 -3.90
CA ARG A 55 66.76 -0.54 -3.95
C ARG A 55 66.13 -0.08 -2.64
N GLY A 56 65.02 0.64 -2.79
CA GLY A 56 64.24 1.20 -1.71
C GLY A 56 64.00 0.22 -0.56
N VAL A 57 64.05 0.79 0.64
CA VAL A 57 63.63 0.16 1.90
C VAL A 57 62.27 -0.51 1.68
N PRO A 58 62.13 -1.84 1.87
CA PRO A 58 60.82 -2.46 1.87
C PRO A 58 60.01 -1.86 3.02
N SER A 59 58.74 -1.52 2.76
CA SER A 59 57.85 -0.98 3.79
C SER A 59 57.89 -1.89 5.02
N PHE A 60 58.06 -1.26 6.19
CA PHE A 60 58.25 -1.90 7.50
C PHE A 60 57.17 -2.94 7.87
N TYR A 61 56.07 -3.03 7.10
CA TYR A 61 54.97 -3.96 7.31
C TYR A 61 55.15 -5.35 6.67
N SER A 62 56.07 -5.54 5.73
CA SER A 62 56.07 -6.77 4.90
C SER A 62 57.10 -7.84 5.25
N ALA A 63 58.15 -7.54 6.03
CA ALA A 63 59.33 -8.40 6.08
C ALA A 63 59.61 -9.14 7.40
N ARG A 64 58.77 -9.04 8.44
CA ARG A 64 59.03 -9.70 9.75
C ARG A 64 57.87 -10.51 10.34
N PHE A 65 56.79 -10.74 9.60
CA PHE A 65 55.60 -11.39 10.14
C PHE A 65 55.59 -12.92 10.03
N SER A 66 56.42 -13.55 9.19
CA SER A 66 56.32 -14.99 8.92
C SER A 66 57.16 -15.90 9.83
N GLU A 67 58.20 -15.40 10.50
CA GLU A 67 59.19 -16.26 11.16
C GLU A 67 58.97 -16.52 12.65
N HIS A 68 58.09 -15.76 13.33
CA HIS A 68 57.94 -15.88 14.79
C HIS A 68 56.65 -16.56 15.27
N PHE A 69 55.68 -16.78 14.38
CA PHE A 69 54.32 -17.12 14.83
C PHE A 69 53.88 -18.54 14.49
N PHE A 70 54.60 -19.29 13.67
CA PHE A 70 54.33 -20.71 13.43
C PHE A 70 55.66 -21.46 13.47
N PRO A 71 56.07 -22.01 14.63
CA PRO A 71 57.26 -22.83 14.70
C PRO A 71 57.06 -24.04 13.77
N ASN A 72 58.00 -24.22 12.86
CA ASN A 72 58.01 -25.30 11.91
C ASN A 72 58.48 -26.56 12.65
N ASN A 73 57.56 -27.43 13.07
CA ASN A 73 57.90 -28.74 13.65
C ASN A 73 58.34 -29.73 12.55
N ASN A 74 59.33 -29.35 11.75
CA ASN A 74 60.02 -30.26 10.85
C ASN A 74 61.51 -30.15 11.15
N ASP A 75 62.00 -31.12 11.92
CA ASP A 75 63.42 -31.40 12.04
C ASP A 75 63.97 -31.73 10.64
N GLY A 76 64.82 -30.85 10.13
CA GLY A 76 65.68 -31.10 8.98
C GLY A 76 65.17 -30.56 7.63
N GLY A 77 65.76 -29.43 7.21
CA GLY A 77 65.90 -29.08 5.79
C GLY A 77 65.04 -27.91 5.30
N ASN A 78 65.68 -26.75 5.11
CA ASN A 78 65.30 -25.61 4.25
C ASN A 78 63.82 -25.49 3.86
N ALA A 79 62.95 -25.24 4.83
CA ALA A 79 61.59 -24.79 4.55
C ALA A 79 61.57 -23.25 4.51
N SER A 80 61.25 -22.69 3.35
CA SER A 80 60.98 -21.26 3.21
C SER A 80 59.78 -20.87 4.10
N PRO A 81 59.80 -19.69 4.75
CA PRO A 81 58.74 -19.29 5.65
C PRO A 81 57.40 -19.24 4.90
N LYS A 82 56.40 -19.99 5.40
CA LYS A 82 55.06 -20.04 4.81
C LYS A 82 54.48 -18.63 4.83
N LYS A 83 54.29 -18.03 3.64
CA LYS A 83 53.70 -16.70 3.52
C LYS A 83 52.25 -16.78 3.98
N LEU A 84 51.94 -16.07 5.07
CA LEU A 84 50.59 -15.94 5.59
C LEU A 84 49.65 -15.35 4.53
N SER A 85 48.44 -15.91 4.44
CA SER A 85 47.40 -15.43 3.53
C SER A 85 46.93 -14.02 3.91
N ILE A 86 46.32 -13.31 2.97
CA ILE A 86 45.81 -11.94 3.19
C ILE A 86 44.78 -11.93 4.33
N PHE A 87 43.88 -12.90 4.35
CA PHE A 87 42.87 -13.06 5.42
C PHE A 87 43.49 -13.33 6.79
N GLN A 88 44.55 -14.14 6.85
CA GLN A 88 45.29 -14.39 8.09
C GLN A 88 45.98 -13.13 8.61
N ARG A 89 46.56 -12.31 7.72
CA ARG A 89 47.18 -11.03 8.11
C ARG A 89 46.13 -10.04 8.62
N TYR A 90 44.97 -10.01 8.00
CA TYR A 90 43.86 -9.15 8.44
C TYR A 90 43.31 -9.58 9.81
N ALA A 91 43.11 -10.90 10.00
CA ALA A 91 42.71 -11.49 11.28
C ALA A 91 43.69 -11.14 12.42
N MET A 92 44.99 -11.23 12.16
CA MET A 92 46.02 -10.82 13.13
C MET A 92 46.01 -9.31 13.41
N SER A 93 45.74 -8.48 12.39
CA SER A 93 45.60 -7.03 12.59
C SER A 93 44.43 -6.70 13.52
N MET A 94 43.28 -7.36 13.33
CA MET A 94 42.11 -7.18 14.19
C MET A 94 42.39 -7.59 15.63
N ALA A 95 43.05 -8.73 15.84
CA ALA A 95 43.42 -9.21 17.17
C ALA A 95 44.42 -8.27 17.89
N ARG A 96 45.31 -7.62 17.14
CA ARG A 96 46.36 -6.74 17.69
C ARG A 96 45.84 -5.34 18.05
N ARG A 97 44.83 -4.83 17.35
CA ARG A 97 44.27 -3.48 17.57
C ARG A 97 42.73 -3.48 17.53
N PRO A 98 42.06 -4.18 18.47
CA PRO A 98 40.60 -4.32 18.44
C PRO A 98 39.90 -2.96 18.58
N TRP A 99 40.41 -2.06 19.42
CA TRP A 99 39.84 -0.73 19.65
C TRP A 99 39.84 0.16 18.40
N THR A 100 40.86 0.09 17.55
CA THR A 100 40.90 0.92 16.34
C THR A 100 39.88 0.44 15.32
N HIS A 101 39.78 -0.88 15.13
CA HIS A 101 38.80 -1.47 14.22
C HIS A 101 37.36 -1.23 14.70
N MET A 102 37.08 -1.42 15.99
CA MET A 102 35.78 -1.11 16.58
C MET A 102 35.44 0.38 16.43
N GLY A 103 36.37 1.27 16.75
CA GLY A 103 36.16 2.72 16.61
C GLY A 103 35.88 3.13 15.16
N THR A 104 36.62 2.60 14.18
CA THR A 104 36.37 2.90 12.77
C THR A 104 35.01 2.40 12.30
N SER A 105 34.63 1.18 12.66
CA SER A 105 33.33 0.62 12.28
C SER A 105 32.17 1.36 12.95
N PHE A 106 32.33 1.75 14.22
CA PHE A 106 31.31 2.52 14.94
C PHE A 106 31.10 3.90 14.32
N VAL A 107 32.20 4.63 14.02
CA VAL A 107 32.10 5.93 13.35
C VAL A 107 31.43 5.82 11.99
N LEU A 108 31.81 4.81 11.18
CA LEU A 108 31.15 4.56 9.89
C LEU A 108 29.66 4.26 10.05
N ALA A 109 29.28 3.42 11.02
CA ALA A 109 27.88 3.08 11.28
C ALA A 109 27.07 4.31 11.71
N VAL A 110 27.63 5.17 12.57
CA VAL A 110 27.00 6.43 12.98
C VAL A 110 26.82 7.37 11.79
N ILE A 111 27.84 7.53 10.94
CA ILE A 111 27.75 8.36 9.74
C ILE A 111 26.67 7.83 8.80
N LEU A 112 26.65 6.53 8.52
CA LEU A 112 25.62 5.93 7.66
C LEU A 112 24.21 6.07 8.26
N SER A 113 24.06 5.95 9.58
CA SER A 113 22.78 6.15 10.26
C SER A 113 22.31 7.60 10.16
N ILE A 114 23.21 8.57 10.36
CA ILE A 114 22.91 10.00 10.20
C ILE A 114 22.54 10.30 8.75
N CYS A 115 23.29 9.78 7.77
CA CYS A 115 22.93 9.93 6.36
C CYS A 115 21.57 9.30 6.05
N GLY A 116 21.30 8.11 6.58
CA GLY A 116 20.00 7.46 6.47
C GLY A 116 18.89 8.35 7.02
N LEU A 117 19.01 8.89 8.23
CA LEU A 117 17.98 9.75 8.82
C LEU A 117 17.85 11.11 8.16
N ALA A 118 18.95 11.69 7.66
CA ALA A 118 18.96 13.02 7.06
C ALA A 118 18.43 13.02 5.62
N PHE A 119 18.61 11.92 4.89
CA PHE A 119 18.22 11.80 3.48
C PHE A 119 17.14 10.76 3.22
N GLY A 120 16.84 9.90 4.19
CA GLY A 120 15.81 8.87 4.08
C GLY A 120 14.48 9.44 4.52
N GLU A 121 13.55 9.54 3.57
CA GLU A 121 12.14 9.83 3.81
C GLU A 121 11.44 8.58 4.39
N PHE A 122 11.91 8.10 5.55
CA PHE A 122 11.34 6.92 6.18
C PHE A 122 9.95 7.21 6.72
N LYS A 123 8.92 6.79 5.99
CA LYS A 123 7.55 6.69 6.49
C LYS A 123 7.29 5.22 6.84
N VAL A 124 7.02 4.94 8.12
CA VAL A 124 6.48 3.63 8.52
C VAL A 124 4.99 3.70 8.21
N ALA A 125 4.61 3.25 7.03
CA ALA A 125 3.22 3.12 6.60
C ALA A 125 3.10 1.84 5.79
N ILE A 126 1.91 1.25 5.79
CA ILE A 126 1.59 0.19 4.84
C ILE A 126 1.36 0.87 3.51
N ASP A 127 2.39 0.85 2.67
CA ASP A 127 2.21 1.27 1.30
C ASP A 127 1.58 0.11 0.53
N ASN A 128 0.25 0.13 0.44
CA ASN A 128 -0.50 -0.69 -0.52
C ASN A 128 -0.33 -0.17 -1.95
N ALA A 129 0.53 0.83 -2.17
CA ALA A 129 0.88 1.21 -3.51
C ALA A 129 1.91 0.30 -4.16
N GLY A 130 1.85 0.26 -5.49
CA GLY A 130 2.87 -0.41 -6.30
C GLY A 130 2.69 -1.91 -6.49
N TRP A 131 1.53 -2.47 -6.13
CA TRP A 131 1.22 -3.89 -6.39
C TRP A 131 0.98 -4.23 -7.87
N TRP A 132 0.84 -3.23 -8.75
CA TRP A 132 0.79 -3.51 -10.17
C TRP A 132 2.21 -3.69 -10.71
N SER A 133 2.43 -4.81 -11.41
CA SER A 133 3.69 -5.12 -12.10
C SER A 133 4.12 -3.95 -12.99
N ARG A 134 5.40 -3.62 -13.11
CA ARG A 134 5.86 -2.54 -13.99
C ARG A 134 6.62 -3.09 -15.19
N GLY A 135 6.62 -2.35 -16.30
CA GLY A 135 7.39 -2.71 -17.49
C GLY A 135 6.89 -3.96 -18.22
N THR A 136 5.78 -4.57 -17.79
CA THR A 136 5.07 -5.61 -18.53
C THR A 136 4.16 -4.97 -19.58
N LEU A 137 3.97 -5.64 -20.73
CA LEU A 137 3.10 -5.14 -21.79
C LEU A 137 1.66 -4.90 -21.29
N ILE A 138 1.17 -5.79 -20.41
CA ILE A 138 -0.17 -5.69 -19.84
C ILE A 138 -0.25 -4.47 -18.92
N SER A 139 0.71 -4.29 -18.01
CA SER A 139 0.67 -3.11 -17.13
C SER A 139 0.83 -1.81 -17.90
N ASN A 140 1.71 -1.75 -18.90
CA ASN A 140 1.88 -0.51 -19.67
C ASN A 140 0.57 -0.13 -20.38
N ARG A 141 -0.15 -1.11 -20.93
CA ARG A 141 -1.46 -0.88 -21.56
C ARG A 141 -2.52 -0.49 -20.54
N ALA A 142 -2.55 -1.15 -19.38
CA ALA A 142 -3.48 -0.81 -18.31
C ALA A 142 -3.23 0.61 -17.77
N SER A 143 -1.97 1.00 -17.55
CA SER A 143 -1.62 2.36 -17.14
C SER A 143 -2.02 3.40 -18.20
N GLN A 144 -1.84 3.09 -19.50
CA GLN A 144 -2.32 3.96 -20.59
C GLN A 144 -3.84 4.10 -20.60
N GLU A 145 -4.58 2.99 -20.43
CA GLU A 145 -6.03 3.00 -20.35
C GLU A 145 -6.53 3.86 -19.18
N ILE A 146 -5.93 3.72 -18.01
CA ILE A 146 -6.26 4.50 -16.81
C ILE A 146 -6.01 5.99 -17.05
N LEU A 147 -4.83 6.37 -17.58
CA LEU A 147 -4.49 7.76 -17.87
C LEU A 147 -5.47 8.41 -18.85
N VAL A 148 -5.83 7.69 -19.92
CA VAL A 148 -6.81 8.15 -20.90
C VAL A 148 -8.21 8.24 -20.27
N SER A 149 -8.58 7.29 -19.42
CA SER A 149 -9.88 7.30 -18.74
C SER A 149 -10.03 8.45 -17.75
N GLN A 150 -8.98 8.75 -16.97
CA GLN A 150 -9.00 9.83 -15.98
C GLN A 150 -9.03 11.22 -16.65
N ASN A 151 -8.24 11.40 -17.70
CA ASN A 151 -8.17 12.66 -18.43
C ASN A 151 -9.16 12.73 -19.59
N ARG A 152 -10.10 11.77 -19.69
CA ARG A 152 -11.01 11.63 -20.82
C ARG A 152 -11.72 12.93 -21.13
N GLU A 153 -12.39 13.52 -20.16
CA GLU A 153 -13.16 14.76 -20.36
C GLU A 153 -12.28 15.94 -20.76
N ALA A 154 -11.12 16.10 -20.11
CA ALA A 154 -10.15 17.15 -20.42
C ALA A 154 -9.60 16.98 -21.85
N LEU A 155 -9.22 15.76 -22.24
CA LEU A 155 -8.77 15.42 -23.60
C LEU A 155 -9.85 15.62 -24.65
N PHE A 156 -11.12 15.36 -24.33
CA PHE A 156 -12.25 15.57 -25.25
C PHE A 156 -12.57 17.05 -25.45
N LEU A 157 -12.33 17.89 -24.43
CA LEU A 157 -12.56 19.33 -24.47
C LEU A 157 -11.32 20.13 -24.87
N ASP A 158 -10.15 19.48 -24.94
CA ASP A 158 -8.89 20.11 -25.32
C ASP A 158 -8.89 20.50 -26.81
N GLN A 159 -8.95 21.80 -27.07
CA GLN A 159 -8.86 22.37 -28.41
C GLN A 159 -7.44 22.84 -28.75
N THR A 160 -6.56 22.90 -27.75
CA THR A 160 -5.24 23.52 -27.79
C THR A 160 -4.11 22.51 -27.86
N GLY A 161 -4.35 21.26 -27.44
CA GLY A 161 -3.33 20.22 -27.29
C GLY A 161 -2.56 20.32 -25.97
N GLU A 162 -2.90 21.28 -25.10
CA GLU A 162 -2.18 21.54 -23.85
C GLU A 162 -2.29 20.36 -22.87
N VAL A 163 -3.46 19.71 -22.81
CA VAL A 163 -3.69 18.53 -21.95
C VAL A 163 -2.91 17.33 -22.48
N TRP A 164 -2.82 17.21 -23.81
CA TRP A 164 -2.01 16.16 -24.44
C TRP A 164 -0.51 16.37 -24.19
N ASP A 165 -0.04 17.60 -24.37
CA ASP A 165 1.36 17.97 -24.12
C ASP A 165 1.73 17.74 -22.65
N GLU A 166 0.86 18.12 -21.70
CA GLU A 166 1.04 17.85 -20.26
C GLU A 166 1.16 16.34 -19.96
N LEU A 167 0.33 15.51 -20.59
CA LEU A 167 0.39 14.06 -20.41
C LEU A 167 1.67 13.43 -20.97
N GLU A 168 2.29 14.05 -21.98
CA GLU A 168 3.55 13.60 -22.57
C GLU A 168 4.78 14.12 -21.80
N THR A 169 4.73 15.36 -21.29
CA THR A 169 5.89 16.01 -20.65
C THR A 169 5.95 15.81 -19.16
N ASP A 170 4.80 15.76 -18.48
CA ASP A 170 4.74 15.74 -17.03
C ASP A 170 4.52 14.32 -16.53
N ILE A 171 5.32 13.96 -15.52
CA ILE A 171 5.14 12.70 -14.80
C ILE A 171 3.81 12.81 -14.08
N GLN A 172 2.82 12.10 -14.63
CA GLN A 172 1.50 12.03 -14.02
C GLN A 172 1.65 11.52 -12.58
N PRO A 173 1.02 12.18 -11.60
CA PRO A 173 1.11 11.77 -10.21
C PRO A 173 0.82 10.28 -10.15
N ASN A 174 1.79 9.55 -9.62
CA ASN A 174 1.79 8.11 -9.61
C ASN A 174 0.41 7.62 -9.14
N TRP A 175 -0.22 6.71 -9.89
CA TRP A 175 -1.34 5.89 -9.41
C TRP A 175 -0.96 5.02 -8.19
N GLN A 176 0.32 5.12 -7.76
CA GLN A 176 0.94 4.54 -6.58
C GLN A 176 1.07 5.51 -5.40
N THR A 177 0.57 6.72 -5.47
CA THR A 177 0.15 7.32 -4.20
C THR A 177 -1.21 6.72 -3.91
N GLN A 178 -1.53 6.59 -2.63
CA GLN A 178 -2.87 6.29 -2.11
C GLN A 178 -3.87 7.42 -2.48
N THR A 179 -3.76 8.00 -3.69
CA THR A 179 -4.44 9.16 -4.25
C THR A 179 -5.66 8.79 -5.06
N VAL A 180 -6.11 7.52 -5.03
CA VAL A 180 -7.53 7.27 -5.24
C VAL A 180 -8.34 7.81 -4.03
N GLY A 181 -7.70 8.00 -2.86
CA GLY A 181 -8.28 8.63 -1.66
C GLY A 181 -7.58 9.88 -1.09
N ASN A 182 -6.35 10.22 -1.52
CA ASN A 182 -5.58 11.40 -1.07
C ASN A 182 -5.27 12.39 -2.21
N ARG A 183 -6.30 12.97 -2.85
CA ARG A 183 -6.10 14.10 -3.78
C ARG A 183 -5.58 15.32 -3.02
N GLU A 184 -4.26 15.40 -2.89
CA GLU A 184 -3.52 16.42 -2.13
C GLU A 184 -3.99 16.55 -0.67
N LYS A 185 -3.12 17.07 0.18
CA LYS A 185 -3.63 17.96 1.23
C LYS A 185 -4.26 19.14 0.49
N SER A 186 -5.48 18.98 -0.06
CA SER A 186 -6.32 20.17 -0.17
C SER A 186 -6.41 20.69 1.25
N SER A 187 -6.28 22.00 1.34
CA SER A 187 -6.19 22.79 2.56
C SER A 187 -7.17 22.33 3.63
N GLU A 188 -7.02 22.84 4.85
CA GLU A 188 -8.17 23.08 5.72
C GLU A 188 -9.29 23.72 4.87
N GLU A 189 -10.12 22.91 4.19
CA GLU A 189 -11.14 23.36 3.27
C GLU A 189 -12.39 23.45 4.11
N ASP A 190 -12.62 24.70 4.50
CA ASP A 190 -13.87 25.33 4.85
C ASP A 190 -15.06 24.37 4.88
N VAL A 191 -15.75 24.38 6.03
CA VAL A 191 -17.10 23.86 6.19
C VAL A 191 -17.88 24.13 4.90
N ASP A 192 -18.14 23.07 4.15
CA ASP A 192 -18.66 23.13 2.79
C ASP A 192 -20.13 23.56 2.89
N ASP A 193 -20.37 24.87 2.99
CA ASP A 193 -21.70 25.48 3.15
C ASP A 193 -22.67 24.99 2.06
N GLU A 194 -22.14 24.65 0.88
CA GLU A 194 -22.87 24.01 -0.19
C GLU A 194 -23.30 22.58 0.16
N ALA A 195 -22.41 21.77 0.74
CA ALA A 195 -22.73 20.43 1.22
C ALA A 195 -23.79 20.47 2.34
N ILE A 196 -23.64 21.38 3.32
CA ILE A 196 -24.64 21.55 4.39
C ILE A 196 -26.00 21.94 3.81
N SER A 197 -26.04 22.92 2.90
CA SER A 197 -27.27 23.35 2.23
C SER A 197 -27.94 22.21 1.46
N LYS A 198 -27.15 21.37 0.77
CA LYS A 198 -27.64 20.21 0.04
C LYS A 198 -28.16 19.09 0.95
N ILE A 199 -27.49 18.86 2.07
CA ILE A 199 -27.87 17.86 3.08
C ILE A 199 -29.15 18.29 3.79
N CYS A 200 -29.20 19.52 4.31
CA CYS A 200 -30.35 20.02 5.04
C CYS A 200 -31.57 20.24 4.14
N SER A 201 -31.41 20.49 2.84
CA SER A 201 -32.53 20.53 1.88
C SER A 201 -33.08 19.16 1.47
N GLY A 202 -32.51 18.05 1.97
CA GLY A 202 -32.91 16.69 1.60
C GLY A 202 -32.46 16.25 0.20
N LYS A 203 -31.82 17.15 -0.58
CA LYS A 203 -31.30 16.84 -1.93
C LYS A 203 -30.13 15.86 -1.91
N TRP A 204 -29.54 15.62 -0.75
CA TRP A 204 -28.52 14.61 -0.55
C TRP A 204 -29.07 13.18 -0.69
N TYR A 205 -30.31 12.92 -0.26
CA TYR A 205 -30.90 11.58 -0.30
C TYR A 205 -31.04 11.05 -1.73
N GLY A 206 -30.44 9.89 -1.99
CA GLY A 206 -30.41 9.28 -3.32
C GLY A 206 -29.56 10.02 -4.36
N SER A 207 -28.82 11.07 -3.97
CA SER A 207 -27.85 11.76 -4.84
C SER A 207 -26.66 10.87 -5.19
N GLY A 208 -25.77 11.34 -6.08
CA GLY A 208 -24.49 10.65 -6.34
C GLY A 208 -23.52 10.78 -5.18
N ASP A 209 -23.58 11.90 -4.45
CA ASP A 209 -22.67 12.24 -3.36
C ASP A 209 -22.79 11.27 -2.19
N MET A 210 -24.01 10.77 -1.91
CA MET A 210 -24.25 9.79 -0.87
C MET A 210 -23.42 8.50 -1.05
N ILE A 211 -23.22 8.05 -2.29
CA ILE A 211 -22.51 6.81 -2.64
C ILE A 211 -21.13 7.06 -3.26
N SER A 212 -20.73 8.33 -3.36
CA SER A 212 -19.47 8.70 -3.99
C SER A 212 -18.33 8.45 -3.01
N SER A 213 -17.32 7.70 -3.44
CA SER A 213 -16.09 7.49 -2.66
C SER A 213 -15.48 8.81 -2.18
N ARG A 214 -15.58 9.88 -2.97
CA ARG A 214 -15.07 11.22 -2.62
C ARG A 214 -15.69 11.83 -1.38
N GLN A 215 -16.88 11.42 -0.97
CA GLN A 215 -17.60 12.00 0.17
C GLN A 215 -17.32 11.28 1.48
N LYS A 216 -16.73 10.07 1.44
CA LYS A 216 -16.29 9.30 2.61
C LYS A 216 -17.35 9.22 3.71
N ASN A 217 -18.62 9.05 3.30
CA ASN A 217 -19.74 8.94 4.22
C ASN A 217 -19.62 7.64 5.02
N LEU A 218 -19.98 7.66 6.29
CA LEU A 218 -20.10 6.42 7.08
C LEU A 218 -21.26 5.59 6.53
N VAL A 219 -21.00 4.30 6.34
CA VAL A 219 -21.95 3.29 5.87
C VAL A 219 -22.03 2.18 6.89
N ALA A 220 -23.24 1.83 7.30
CA ALA A 220 -23.52 0.58 7.98
C ALA A 220 -24.05 -0.44 6.99
N ALA A 221 -23.51 -1.65 7.00
CA ALA A 221 -24.11 -2.79 6.32
C ALA A 221 -24.69 -3.75 7.37
N TRP A 222 -25.94 -4.14 7.17
CA TRP A 222 -26.70 -5.00 8.06
C TRP A 222 -26.98 -6.33 7.40
N LYS A 223 -26.89 -7.42 8.17
CA LYS A 223 -27.24 -8.76 7.72
C LYS A 223 -28.12 -9.48 8.73
N THR A 224 -29.06 -10.28 8.25
CA THR A 224 -29.77 -11.25 9.09
C THR A 224 -28.82 -12.40 9.49
N ASP A 225 -29.11 -13.07 10.59
CA ASP A 225 -28.31 -14.18 11.11
C ASP A 225 -28.28 -15.41 10.19
N ASP A 226 -29.34 -15.60 9.40
CA ASP A 226 -29.50 -16.67 8.43
C ASP A 226 -29.18 -16.26 6.99
N ALA A 227 -28.65 -15.05 6.76
CA ALA A 227 -28.38 -14.51 5.41
C ALA A 227 -27.49 -15.43 4.56
N GLU A 228 -26.57 -16.15 5.21
CA GLU A 228 -25.62 -17.09 4.59
C GLU A 228 -26.22 -18.51 4.41
N SER A 229 -27.43 -18.76 4.92
CA SER A 229 -28.14 -20.02 4.76
C SER A 229 -28.56 -20.25 3.30
N LYS A 230 -28.61 -21.52 2.90
CA LYS A 230 -29.15 -21.93 1.60
C LYS A 230 -30.65 -21.64 1.47
N VAL A 231 -31.35 -21.61 2.61
CA VAL A 231 -32.76 -21.27 2.72
C VAL A 231 -32.85 -20.29 3.90
N PRO A 232 -32.77 -18.98 3.65
CA PRO A 232 -33.09 -17.99 4.67
C PRO A 232 -34.59 -17.96 4.86
N GLU A 233 -35.01 -17.74 6.10
CA GLU A 233 -36.38 -17.62 6.54
C GLU A 233 -36.68 -16.20 7.03
N ARG A 234 -35.66 -15.41 7.39
CA ARG A 234 -35.82 -14.07 7.92
C ARG A 234 -35.54 -13.00 6.87
N SER A 235 -36.25 -11.89 7.01
CA SER A 235 -35.97 -10.69 6.25
C SER A 235 -35.65 -9.52 7.15
N VAL A 236 -34.77 -8.65 6.67
CA VAL A 236 -34.58 -7.30 7.21
C VAL A 236 -35.91 -6.53 7.30
N LEU A 237 -36.91 -6.83 6.45
CA LEU A 237 -38.22 -6.19 6.47
C LEU A 237 -39.12 -6.64 7.63
N ASP A 238 -38.69 -7.65 8.40
CA ASP A 238 -39.40 -8.11 9.58
C ASP A 238 -39.45 -6.99 10.65
N PRO A 239 -40.56 -6.86 11.38
CA PRO A 239 -40.77 -5.73 12.30
C PRO A 239 -39.69 -5.65 13.39
N ASP A 240 -39.18 -6.80 13.83
CA ASP A 240 -38.13 -6.88 14.86
C ASP A 240 -36.76 -6.49 14.28
N ALA A 241 -36.46 -6.90 13.05
CA ALA A 241 -35.22 -6.53 12.37
C ALA A 241 -35.17 -5.03 12.04
N LEU A 242 -36.27 -4.45 11.52
CA LEU A 242 -36.38 -3.00 11.30
C LEU A 242 -36.27 -2.20 12.60
N TYR A 243 -36.82 -2.72 13.69
CA TYR A 243 -36.71 -2.09 15.01
C TYR A 243 -35.25 -2.06 15.48
N ASP A 244 -34.54 -3.18 15.39
CA ASP A 244 -33.14 -3.28 15.80
C ASP A 244 -32.25 -2.35 14.96
N ILE A 245 -32.46 -2.29 13.64
CA ILE A 245 -31.77 -1.31 12.77
C ILE A 245 -32.10 0.12 13.20
N CYS A 246 -33.37 0.41 13.49
CA CYS A 246 -33.80 1.75 13.88
C CYS A 246 -33.12 2.22 15.17
N ILE A 247 -33.04 1.36 16.18
CA ILE A 247 -32.34 1.65 17.44
C ILE A 247 -30.84 1.82 17.20
N ALA A 248 -30.24 0.93 16.41
CA ALA A 248 -28.82 0.98 16.12
C ALA A 248 -28.42 2.25 15.34
N GLU A 249 -29.25 2.66 14.37
CA GLU A 249 -29.10 3.94 13.65
C GLU A 249 -29.20 5.15 14.58
N GLN A 250 -30.14 5.15 15.52
CA GLN A 250 -30.29 6.24 16.50
C GLN A 250 -29.09 6.33 17.45
N ASN A 251 -28.60 5.19 17.95
CA ASN A 251 -27.42 5.12 18.80
C ASN A 251 -26.17 5.60 18.07
N THR A 252 -25.99 5.17 16.82
CA THR A 252 -24.87 5.60 15.98
C THR A 252 -24.95 7.09 15.63
N LEU A 253 -26.13 7.62 15.30
CA LEU A 253 -26.33 9.07 15.11
C LEU A 253 -26.01 9.87 16.39
N ALA A 254 -26.37 9.36 17.56
CA ALA A 254 -26.05 10.01 18.82
C ALA A 254 -24.54 10.05 19.06
N ALA A 255 -23.82 8.96 18.76
CA ALA A 255 -22.35 8.92 18.83
C ALA A 255 -21.71 9.92 17.85
N LEU A 256 -22.17 9.95 16.59
CA LEU A 256 -21.69 10.90 15.59
C LEU A 256 -21.96 12.36 15.98
N SER A 257 -23.11 12.65 16.56
CA SER A 257 -23.48 13.98 17.03
C SER A 257 -22.59 14.46 18.19
N ALA A 258 -22.32 13.54 19.13
CA ALA A 258 -21.52 13.80 20.33
C ALA A 258 -20.07 14.17 20.00
N ASP A 259 -19.47 13.48 19.03
CA ASP A 259 -18.09 13.72 18.58
C ASP A 259 -18.00 14.71 17.40
N ASP A 260 -19.12 15.34 17.02
CA ASP A 260 -19.22 16.34 15.94
C ASP A 260 -18.80 15.83 14.54
N LEU A 261 -19.11 14.56 14.24
CA LEU A 261 -18.71 13.87 13.00
C LEU A 261 -19.79 13.88 11.91
N CYS A 262 -20.99 14.39 12.21
CA CYS A 262 -22.11 14.52 11.26
C CYS A 262 -22.29 15.97 10.79
N TYR A 263 -22.97 16.15 9.66
CA TYR A 263 -23.50 17.45 9.28
C TYR A 263 -24.77 17.77 10.08
N LYS A 264 -24.75 18.86 10.85
CA LYS A 264 -25.87 19.31 11.69
C LYS A 264 -26.73 20.33 10.96
N CYS A 265 -28.03 20.06 10.89
CA CYS A 265 -29.06 21.01 10.51
C CYS A 265 -29.69 21.62 11.77
N ASP A 266 -30.76 22.42 11.65
CA ASP A 266 -31.37 23.17 12.76
C ASP A 266 -31.71 22.32 14.00
N GLU A 267 -32.01 21.02 13.82
CA GLU A 267 -32.37 20.09 14.91
C GLU A 267 -31.39 18.92 15.13
N GLY A 268 -30.17 19.02 14.58
CA GLY A 268 -29.11 18.01 14.75
C GLY A 268 -28.73 17.28 13.46
N CYS A 269 -28.13 16.08 13.58
CA CYS A 269 -27.78 15.27 12.41
C CYS A 269 -29.05 14.82 11.66
N ILE A 270 -29.00 14.78 10.34
CA ILE A 270 -30.10 14.20 9.53
C ILE A 270 -30.19 12.68 9.72
N SER A 271 -31.37 12.10 9.45
CA SER A 271 -31.53 10.64 9.45
C SER A 271 -30.65 9.97 8.39
N PRO A 272 -30.14 8.76 8.64
CA PRO A 272 -29.43 8.01 7.61
C PRO A 272 -30.38 7.62 6.47
N TYR A 273 -29.83 7.51 5.27
CA TYR A 273 -30.54 6.91 4.14
C TYR A 273 -30.54 5.38 4.31
N SER A 274 -31.67 4.82 4.70
CA SER A 274 -31.84 3.40 5.01
C SER A 274 -33.26 2.91 4.73
N LEU A 275 -33.49 1.59 4.84
CA LEU A 275 -34.84 1.04 4.77
C LEU A 275 -35.75 1.56 5.89
N VAL A 276 -35.21 1.90 7.07
CA VAL A 276 -35.98 2.50 8.17
C VAL A 276 -36.51 3.88 7.78
N LEU A 277 -35.68 4.72 7.14
CA LEU A 277 -36.15 6.00 6.61
C LEU A 277 -37.23 5.82 5.54
N MET A 278 -37.06 4.84 4.64
CA MET A 278 -38.06 4.53 3.62
C MET A 278 -39.38 4.04 4.22
N ALA A 279 -39.31 3.21 5.26
CA ALA A 279 -40.47 2.72 6.01
C ALA A 279 -41.23 3.87 6.67
N ARG A 280 -40.52 4.80 7.32
CA ARG A 280 -41.12 6.02 7.90
C ARG A 280 -41.80 6.87 6.83
N LEU A 281 -41.13 7.09 5.70
CA LEU A 281 -41.66 7.86 4.58
C LEU A 281 -42.90 7.22 3.96
N PHE A 282 -42.92 5.90 3.84
CA PHE A 282 -44.07 5.16 3.31
C PHE A 282 -45.31 5.26 4.19
N LEU A 283 -45.12 5.33 5.52
CA LEU A 283 -46.21 5.47 6.48
C LEU A 283 -46.79 6.89 6.54
N ILE A 284 -46.08 7.90 6.03
CA ILE A 284 -46.50 9.29 6.09
C ILE A 284 -47.01 9.70 4.71
N ASP A 285 -48.33 9.79 4.56
CA ASP A 285 -49.08 10.03 3.33
C ASP A 285 -49.02 11.51 2.84
N GLU A 286 -48.03 12.31 3.25
CA GLU A 286 -47.95 13.74 2.89
C GLU A 286 -46.76 14.09 1.97
N ASP A 287 -47.00 15.01 1.03
CA ASP A 287 -45.99 15.64 0.16
C ASP A 287 -44.97 16.40 1.02
N PHE A 288 -43.80 15.79 1.26
CA PHE A 288 -42.74 16.40 2.06
C PHE A 288 -42.06 17.56 1.31
N ALA A 289 -42.20 18.77 1.84
CA ALA A 289 -41.38 19.92 1.47
C ALA A 289 -40.05 19.97 2.24
N ASP A 290 -39.93 19.29 3.39
CA ASP A 290 -38.75 19.38 4.25
C ASP A 290 -38.36 18.05 4.90
N VAL A 291 -37.41 17.36 4.27
CA VAL A 291 -36.92 16.03 4.65
C VAL A 291 -36.09 16.07 5.96
N SER A 292 -35.70 17.27 6.42
CA SER A 292 -34.91 17.45 7.64
C SER A 292 -35.68 17.17 8.94
N THR A 293 -37.02 17.22 8.90
CA THR A 293 -37.91 17.02 10.06
C THR A 293 -38.38 15.57 10.27
N LEU A 294 -38.11 14.69 9.30
CA LEU A 294 -38.46 13.26 9.33
C LEU A 294 -37.93 12.42 10.50
N PRO A 295 -36.73 12.67 11.07
CA PRO A 295 -36.21 11.86 12.18
C PRO A 295 -37.13 11.84 13.40
N GLN A 296 -38.00 12.85 13.57
CA GLN A 296 -38.81 13.04 14.78
C GLN A 296 -40.28 12.63 14.62
N LEU A 297 -40.77 12.34 13.41
CA LEU A 297 -42.21 12.10 13.23
C LEU A 297 -42.66 10.74 13.77
N ILE A 298 -41.82 9.70 13.67
CA ILE A 298 -42.16 8.33 14.11
C ILE A 298 -40.98 7.71 14.87
N SER A 299 -41.17 7.45 16.16
CA SER A 299 -40.18 6.76 17.01
C SER A 299 -39.99 5.30 16.56
N CYS A 300 -38.89 4.64 16.97
CA CYS A 300 -38.68 3.23 16.61
C CYS A 300 -39.77 2.31 17.19
N ASP A 301 -40.24 2.58 18.41
CA ASP A 301 -41.33 1.82 19.03
C ASP A 301 -42.65 2.01 18.27
N ASP A 302 -42.96 3.26 17.88
CA ASP A 302 -44.16 3.55 17.10
C ASP A 302 -44.08 2.91 15.71
N LEU A 303 -42.91 2.98 15.05
CA LEU A 303 -42.67 2.34 13.76
C LEU A 303 -42.96 0.84 13.84
N ARG A 304 -42.40 0.14 14.84
CA ARG A 304 -42.64 -1.30 15.05
C ARG A 304 -44.12 -1.61 15.27
N SER A 305 -44.84 -0.74 16.00
CA SER A 305 -46.27 -0.93 16.27
C SER A 305 -47.15 -0.72 15.02
N LEU A 306 -46.74 0.19 14.13
CA LEU A 306 -47.43 0.49 12.87
C LEU A 306 -47.05 -0.50 11.76
N TRP A 307 -45.90 -1.18 11.87
CA TRP A 307 -45.38 -2.14 10.91
C TRP A 307 -46.10 -3.50 10.97
N THR A 308 -47.39 -3.48 10.65
CA THR A 308 -48.22 -4.70 10.57
C THR A 308 -47.87 -5.53 9.32
N PRO A 309 -48.19 -6.84 9.29
CA PRO A 309 -47.95 -7.67 8.10
C PRO A 309 -48.57 -7.11 6.81
N SER A 310 -49.72 -6.45 6.92
CA SER A 310 -50.36 -5.79 5.78
C SER A 310 -49.59 -4.58 5.27
N VAL A 311 -48.94 -3.82 6.16
CA VAL A 311 -48.09 -2.68 5.78
C VAL A 311 -46.79 -3.20 5.17
N GLN A 312 -46.19 -4.22 5.76
CA GLN A 312 -44.99 -4.88 5.23
C GLN A 312 -45.23 -5.41 3.82
N GLU A 313 -46.37 -6.06 3.55
CA GLU A 313 -46.71 -6.57 2.20
C GLU A 313 -46.85 -5.42 1.17
N GLN A 314 -47.53 -4.32 1.56
CA GLN A 314 -47.66 -3.14 0.69
C GLN A 314 -46.32 -2.46 0.43
N PHE A 315 -45.49 -2.33 1.46
CA PHE A 315 -44.15 -1.76 1.35
C PHE A 315 -43.23 -2.63 0.48
N THR A 316 -43.30 -3.96 0.65
CA THR A 316 -42.54 -4.91 -0.19
C THR A 316 -42.95 -4.78 -1.65
N SER A 317 -44.25 -4.66 -1.94
CA SER A 317 -44.73 -4.39 -3.31
C SER A 317 -44.24 -3.04 -3.85
N ALA A 318 -44.18 -1.99 -3.03
CA ALA A 318 -43.63 -0.70 -3.41
C ALA A 318 -42.13 -0.81 -3.71
N LEU A 319 -41.38 -1.52 -2.87
CA LEU A 319 -39.94 -1.76 -3.01
C LEU A 319 -39.64 -2.56 -4.29
N ASP A 320 -40.45 -3.59 -4.60
CA ASP A 320 -40.37 -4.35 -5.85
C ASP A 320 -40.50 -3.46 -7.08
N ILE A 321 -41.43 -2.49 -7.06
CA ILE A 321 -41.62 -1.54 -8.17
C ILE A 321 -40.37 -0.65 -8.29
N CYS A 322 -39.87 -0.12 -7.17
CA CYS A 322 -38.71 0.78 -7.14
C CYS A 322 -37.42 0.08 -7.61
N VAL A 323 -37.16 -1.16 -7.16
CA VAL A 323 -35.98 -1.94 -7.54
C VAL A 323 -36.05 -2.34 -9.01
N ASN A 324 -37.17 -2.93 -9.46
CA ASN A 324 -37.32 -3.32 -10.86
C ASN A 324 -37.21 -2.12 -11.82
N TRP A 325 -37.75 -0.96 -11.43
CA TRP A 325 -37.59 0.25 -12.22
C TRP A 325 -36.14 0.74 -12.25
N SER A 326 -35.44 0.75 -11.11
CA SER A 326 -34.05 1.18 -11.03
C SER A 326 -33.12 0.27 -11.85
N VAL A 327 -33.34 -1.06 -11.79
CA VAL A 327 -32.59 -2.03 -12.60
C VAL A 327 -32.87 -1.84 -14.09
N LYS A 328 -34.13 -1.61 -14.48
CA LYS A 328 -34.47 -1.30 -15.88
C LYS A 328 -33.81 -0.01 -16.35
N LEU A 329 -33.86 1.05 -15.55
CA LEU A 329 -33.24 2.33 -15.88
C LEU A 329 -31.72 2.20 -16.08
N ALA A 330 -31.06 1.36 -15.28
CA ALA A 330 -29.63 1.10 -15.39
C ALA A 330 -29.24 0.21 -16.60
N THR A 331 -30.14 -0.67 -17.05
CA THR A 331 -29.86 -1.65 -18.12
C THR A 331 -30.31 -1.20 -19.51
N SER A 332 -31.27 -0.28 -19.61
CA SER A 332 -31.66 0.33 -20.88
C SER A 332 -31.02 1.70 -21.05
N ASP A 333 -30.20 1.87 -22.09
CA ASP A 333 -29.69 3.16 -22.54
C ASP A 333 -30.84 4.16 -22.74
N GLY A 334 -31.10 5.02 -21.73
CA GLY A 334 -32.01 6.16 -21.83
C GLY A 334 -33.52 5.85 -21.82
N PHE A 335 -34.04 5.16 -20.80
CA PHE A 335 -35.49 4.98 -20.67
C PHE A 335 -36.22 6.28 -20.30
N ASN A 336 -36.71 7.01 -21.30
CA ASN A 336 -37.93 7.82 -21.17
C ASN A 336 -39.13 6.87 -21.12
N GLY A 337 -39.37 6.26 -19.96
CA GLY A 337 -40.46 5.31 -19.79
C GLY A 337 -41.82 5.98 -19.87
N THR A 338 -42.46 5.87 -21.03
CA THR A 338 -43.88 6.15 -21.16
C THR A 338 -44.66 4.88 -20.82
N ILE A 339 -45.56 4.97 -19.84
CA ILE A 339 -46.51 3.89 -19.53
C ILE A 339 -47.80 4.23 -20.30
N THR A 340 -48.26 3.31 -21.15
CA THR A 340 -49.55 3.41 -21.83
C THR A 340 -50.63 2.74 -20.98
N ILE A 341 -51.56 3.53 -20.45
CA ILE A 341 -52.80 3.04 -19.84
C ILE A 341 -53.93 3.55 -20.73
N GLN A 342 -54.73 2.64 -21.28
CA GLN A 342 -55.97 2.94 -22.04
C GLN A 342 -55.82 4.09 -23.07
N ASP A 343 -54.88 3.94 -24.01
CA ASP A 343 -54.62 4.89 -25.12
C ASP A 343 -54.10 6.29 -24.72
N THR A 344 -53.68 6.47 -23.46
CA THR A 344 -52.91 7.65 -23.02
C THR A 344 -51.47 7.26 -22.64
N THR A 345 -50.50 7.83 -23.35
CA THR A 345 -49.06 7.74 -23.04
C THR A 345 -48.75 8.76 -21.93
N ILE A 346 -48.53 8.29 -20.71
CA ILE A 346 -48.09 9.13 -19.60
C ILE A 346 -46.56 8.96 -19.47
N SER A 347 -45.80 10.05 -19.56
CA SER A 347 -44.39 10.06 -19.17
C SER A 347 -44.31 10.00 -17.65
N VAL A 348 -44.01 8.82 -17.10
CA VAL A 348 -43.87 8.66 -15.66
C VAL A 348 -42.41 8.95 -15.30
N SER A 349 -42.18 10.11 -14.66
CA SER A 349 -40.84 10.59 -14.29
C SER A 349 -40.21 9.78 -13.15
N ASN A 350 -41.00 9.09 -12.33
CA ASN A 350 -40.57 8.10 -11.35
C ASN A 350 -41.76 7.22 -10.93
N PRO A 351 -41.83 5.93 -11.30
CA PRO A 351 -42.89 5.03 -10.87
C PRO A 351 -42.67 4.48 -9.45
N CYS A 352 -41.53 4.79 -8.81
CA CYS A 352 -41.32 4.45 -7.41
C CYS A 352 -42.23 5.32 -6.54
N PRO A 353 -43.14 4.73 -5.73
CA PRO A 353 -44.09 5.48 -4.90
C PRO A 353 -43.43 6.15 -3.68
N LEU A 354 -42.11 6.02 -3.52
CA LEU A 354 -41.39 6.66 -2.41
C LEU A 354 -41.08 8.14 -2.74
N PRO A 355 -41.21 9.04 -1.76
CA PRO A 355 -41.09 10.49 -1.99
C PRO A 355 -39.64 10.95 -2.24
N ILE A 356 -38.65 10.12 -1.87
CA ILE A 356 -37.23 10.39 -2.14
C ILE A 356 -36.69 9.48 -3.23
N LYS A 357 -35.59 9.91 -3.86
CA LYS A 357 -34.95 9.14 -4.91
C LYS A 357 -34.45 7.79 -4.37
N PHE A 358 -35.02 6.71 -4.89
CA PHE A 358 -34.65 5.36 -4.51
C PHE A 358 -33.33 4.94 -5.17
N ARG A 359 -32.52 4.19 -4.41
CA ARG A 359 -31.28 3.56 -4.87
C ARG A 359 -31.34 2.06 -4.57
N PRO A 360 -31.01 1.21 -5.56
CA PRO A 360 -31.09 -0.23 -5.38
C PRO A 360 -30.04 -0.78 -4.40
N THR A 361 -29.03 0.02 -4.01
CA THR A 361 -28.00 -0.40 -3.04
C THR A 361 -28.53 -0.65 -1.62
N LEU A 362 -29.78 -0.23 -1.32
CA LEU A 362 -30.43 -0.50 -0.04
C LEU A 362 -30.85 -1.97 0.17
N VAL A 363 -30.92 -2.76 -0.90
CA VAL A 363 -31.31 -4.16 -0.87
C VAL A 363 -30.22 -5.01 -1.50
N ASP A 364 -30.19 -6.30 -1.15
CA ASP A 364 -29.26 -7.25 -1.76
C ASP A 364 -29.56 -7.52 -3.24
N ASP A 365 -28.56 -8.04 -3.93
CA ASP A 365 -28.61 -8.33 -5.36
C ASP A 365 -29.61 -9.43 -5.74
N ALA A 366 -29.93 -10.32 -4.79
CA ALA A 366 -30.90 -11.38 -5.00
C ALA A 366 -32.34 -10.84 -4.94
N TYR A 367 -32.59 -9.66 -4.37
CA TYR A 367 -33.90 -9.03 -4.35
C TYR A 367 -34.25 -8.37 -5.70
N PRO A 368 -35.48 -8.53 -6.24
CA PRO A 368 -36.63 -9.26 -5.71
C PRO A 368 -36.74 -10.68 -6.28
N THR A 369 -35.66 -11.25 -6.80
CA THR A 369 -35.67 -12.58 -7.43
C THR A 369 -35.55 -13.75 -6.44
N SER A 370 -35.30 -13.45 -5.17
CA SER A 370 -35.21 -14.42 -4.08
C SER A 370 -36.57 -15.07 -3.81
N ALA A 371 -36.55 -16.32 -3.30
CA ALA A 371 -37.78 -16.95 -2.82
C ALA A 371 -38.39 -16.07 -1.72
N GLU A 372 -39.69 -15.76 -1.87
CA GLU A 372 -40.47 -14.92 -0.93
C GLU A 372 -40.06 -13.44 -0.85
N ASN A 373 -39.27 -12.92 -1.81
CA ASN A 373 -38.82 -11.52 -1.85
C ASN A 373 -38.16 -11.09 -0.52
N LEU A 374 -37.34 -11.97 0.05
CA LEU A 374 -36.63 -11.69 1.30
C LEU A 374 -35.44 -10.76 1.03
N VAL A 375 -35.34 -9.70 1.82
CA VAL A 375 -34.15 -8.84 1.92
C VAL A 375 -33.24 -9.41 3.01
N ARG A 376 -32.03 -9.84 2.66
CA ARG A 376 -31.05 -10.45 3.57
C ARG A 376 -30.00 -9.47 4.05
N TYR A 377 -29.62 -8.55 3.16
CA TYR A 377 -28.65 -7.50 3.44
C TYR A 377 -29.28 -6.16 3.14
N THR A 378 -28.96 -5.17 3.97
CA THR A 378 -29.31 -3.77 3.72
C THR A 378 -28.18 -2.85 4.15
N THR A 379 -28.24 -1.59 3.75
CA THR A 379 -27.25 -0.59 4.10
C THR A 379 -27.90 0.69 4.61
N SER A 380 -27.23 1.36 5.53
CA SER A 380 -27.60 2.69 6.03
C SER A 380 -26.46 3.66 5.79
N TYR A 381 -26.72 4.73 5.03
CA TYR A 381 -25.74 5.77 4.75
C TYR A 381 -25.94 6.96 5.68
N PHE A 382 -24.89 7.36 6.41
CA PHE A 382 -24.90 8.50 7.32
C PHE A 382 -24.19 9.68 6.66
N ALA A 383 -24.77 10.88 6.74
CA ALA A 383 -24.12 12.08 6.24
C ALA A 383 -23.05 12.57 7.24
N THR A 384 -21.81 12.16 7.00
CA THR A 384 -20.66 12.44 7.88
C THR A 384 -19.66 13.40 7.23
N LYS A 385 -18.89 14.09 8.06
CA LYS A 385 -17.81 14.96 7.60
C LYS A 385 -16.69 14.15 6.95
N LYS A 386 -16.01 14.75 5.98
CA LYS A 386 -14.99 14.10 5.14
C LYS A 386 -13.54 14.42 5.51
N GLY A 387 -13.30 15.17 6.59
CA GLY A 387 -11.95 15.57 6.99
C GLY A 387 -11.12 14.38 7.47
N ASN A 388 -9.82 14.37 7.21
CA ASN A 388 -8.94 13.25 7.62
C ASN A 388 -8.98 12.99 9.15
N ASN A 389 -9.02 14.04 9.96
CA ASN A 389 -9.16 13.91 11.41
C ASN A 389 -10.54 13.35 11.81
N ASP A 390 -11.58 13.68 11.03
CA ASP A 390 -12.93 13.15 11.26
C ASP A 390 -12.98 11.65 10.92
N LEU A 391 -12.27 11.20 9.88
CA LEU A 391 -12.15 9.79 9.50
C LEU A 391 -11.44 8.96 10.56
N GLU A 392 -10.33 9.47 11.10
CA GLU A 392 -9.61 8.81 12.20
C GLU A 392 -10.51 8.72 13.45
N ALA A 393 -11.22 9.80 13.80
CA ALA A 393 -12.17 9.79 14.91
C ALA A 393 -13.36 8.84 14.67
N MET A 394 -13.88 8.74 13.43
CA MET A 394 -14.90 7.77 13.07
C MET A 394 -14.40 6.33 13.23
N TYR A 395 -13.16 6.05 12.80
CA TYR A 395 -12.53 4.74 12.97
C TYR A 395 -12.35 4.40 14.46
N GLU A 396 -11.83 5.32 15.27
CA GLU A 396 -11.69 5.14 16.72
C GLU A 396 -13.03 4.86 17.40
N ASN A 397 -14.11 5.53 16.95
CA ASN A 397 -15.46 5.29 17.46
C ASN A 397 -15.95 3.87 17.13
N SER A 398 -15.65 3.36 15.94
CA SER A 398 -15.94 1.98 15.54
C SER A 398 -15.16 0.95 16.38
N GLU A 399 -13.86 1.16 16.57
CA GLU A 399 -13.00 0.25 17.38
C GLU A 399 -13.41 0.23 18.86
N ASN A 400 -13.81 1.38 19.40
CA ASN A 400 -14.28 1.49 20.79
C ASN A 400 -15.72 1.01 20.99
N ASN A 401 -16.36 0.40 19.99
CA ASN A 401 -17.75 -0.05 20.01
C ASN A 401 -18.75 1.06 20.40
N LYS A 402 -18.50 2.31 19.97
CA LYS A 402 -19.49 3.39 20.14
C LYS A 402 -20.63 3.31 19.13
N TYR A 403 -20.37 2.72 17.96
CA TYR A 403 -21.41 2.44 16.97
C TYR A 403 -22.12 1.14 17.31
N ASP A 404 -23.45 1.17 17.27
CA ASP A 404 -24.26 0.03 17.64
C ASP A 404 -24.33 -0.97 16.49
N ARG A 405 -23.72 -2.14 16.67
CA ARG A 405 -23.68 -3.20 15.66
C ARG A 405 -24.86 -4.16 15.75
N SER A 406 -25.85 -3.88 16.60
CA SER A 406 -26.91 -4.82 16.96
C SER A 406 -26.30 -6.14 17.47
N ASP A 407 -26.05 -6.24 18.78
CA ASP A 407 -25.51 -7.47 19.40
C ASP A 407 -26.60 -8.57 19.58
N ASN A 408 -27.71 -8.49 18.85
CA ASN A 408 -28.80 -9.46 18.92
C ASN A 408 -28.55 -10.65 17.97
N ASP A 409 -29.02 -11.84 18.35
CA ASP A 409 -28.94 -13.06 17.53
C ASP A 409 -29.67 -12.96 16.17
N MET A 410 -30.42 -11.88 15.89
CA MET A 410 -31.23 -11.73 14.68
C MET A 410 -30.56 -10.90 13.58
N LEU A 411 -29.68 -9.98 13.95
CA LEU A 411 -29.16 -8.96 13.05
C LEU A 411 -27.74 -8.58 13.48
N ALA A 412 -26.82 -8.50 12.52
CA ALA A 412 -25.48 -8.01 12.74
C ALA A 412 -25.15 -6.84 11.80
N GLY A 413 -24.55 -5.80 12.35
CA GLY A 413 -24.08 -4.60 11.64
C GLY A 413 -22.56 -4.51 11.57
N VAL A 414 -22.06 -4.04 10.44
CA VAL A 414 -20.65 -3.64 10.26
C VAL A 414 -20.58 -2.23 9.70
N TYR A 415 -19.51 -1.52 10.02
CA TYR A 415 -19.32 -0.12 9.68
C TYR A 415 -18.05 0.07 8.86
N ASP A 416 -18.15 0.89 7.82
CA ASP A 416 -17.02 1.38 7.02
C ASP A 416 -17.37 2.74 6.41
N THR A 417 -16.47 3.37 5.66
CA THR A 417 -16.77 4.52 4.83
C THR A 417 -17.11 4.08 3.40
N THR A 418 -17.66 4.99 2.59
CA THR A 418 -17.92 4.75 1.16
C THR A 418 -16.66 4.45 0.33
N ASP A 419 -15.46 4.68 0.88
CA ASP A 419 -14.17 4.46 0.21
C ASP A 419 -13.29 3.46 0.98
N GLU A 420 -13.88 2.65 1.88
CA GLU A 420 -13.18 1.63 2.66
C GLU A 420 -12.02 2.17 3.52
N ASP A 421 -12.10 3.44 3.96
CA ASP A 421 -11.01 4.09 4.71
C ASP A 421 -10.71 3.37 6.04
N PHE A 422 -11.69 2.70 6.67
CA PHE A 422 -11.44 1.96 7.91
C PHE A 422 -10.50 0.78 7.71
N TYR A 423 -10.49 0.18 6.52
CA TYR A 423 -9.54 -0.87 6.18
C TYR A 423 -8.11 -0.36 6.22
N ASP A 424 -7.85 0.82 5.67
CA ASP A 424 -6.51 1.42 5.66
C ASP A 424 -6.02 1.73 7.08
N PHE A 425 -6.88 2.33 7.92
CA PHE A 425 -6.54 2.57 9.33
C PHE A 425 -6.30 1.28 10.12
N TYR A 426 -7.16 0.27 9.91
CA TYR A 426 -7.02 -1.03 10.56
C TYR A 426 -5.73 -1.75 10.14
N SER A 427 -5.39 -1.70 8.85
CA SER A 427 -4.16 -2.25 8.31
C SER A 427 -2.96 -1.62 9.02
N ASP A 428 -2.87 -0.28 9.02
CA ASP A 428 -1.76 0.46 9.65
C ASP A 428 -1.61 0.13 11.15
N ALA A 429 -2.73 0.01 11.88
CA ALA A 429 -2.74 -0.40 13.28
C ALA A 429 -2.20 -1.83 13.50
N ILE A 430 -2.55 -2.78 12.62
CA ILE A 430 -2.03 -4.16 12.71
C ILE A 430 -0.53 -4.20 12.47
N VAL A 431 -0.01 -3.48 11.49
CA VAL A 431 1.45 -3.52 11.23
C VAL A 431 2.25 -2.94 12.38
N GLY A 432 1.73 -1.90 13.06
CA GLY A 432 2.30 -1.44 14.32
C GLY A 432 2.38 -2.58 15.35
N ARG A 433 1.28 -3.33 15.53
CA ARG A 433 1.23 -4.48 16.45
C ARG A 433 2.19 -5.61 16.02
N ASP A 434 2.25 -5.95 14.74
CA ASP A 434 3.16 -6.99 14.24
C ASP A 434 4.62 -6.61 14.40
N MET A 435 4.97 -5.34 14.20
CA MET A 435 6.32 -4.85 14.48
C MET A 435 6.67 -4.97 15.97
N THR A 436 5.73 -4.69 16.88
CA THR A 436 5.97 -4.92 18.33
C THR A 436 6.15 -6.40 18.68
N LEU A 437 5.40 -7.30 18.04
CA LEU A 437 5.57 -8.75 18.20
C LEU A 437 6.93 -9.21 17.65
N ALA A 438 7.37 -8.67 16.52
CA ALA A 438 8.69 -8.93 15.95
C ALA A 438 9.82 -8.47 16.90
N ILE A 439 9.69 -7.29 17.52
CA ILE A 439 10.61 -6.82 18.57
C ILE A 439 10.61 -7.78 19.78
N GLY A 440 9.44 -8.28 20.18
CA GLY A 440 9.32 -9.28 21.23
C GLY A 440 10.08 -10.58 20.91
N SER A 441 9.92 -11.09 19.68
CA SER A 441 10.65 -12.27 19.18
C SER A 441 12.17 -12.03 19.15
N ALA A 442 12.61 -10.86 18.71
CA ALA A 442 14.02 -10.46 18.76
C ALA A 442 14.55 -10.45 20.20
N GLY A 443 13.76 -9.99 21.16
CA GLY A 443 14.08 -10.03 22.59
C GLY A 443 14.28 -11.45 23.15
N VAL A 444 13.40 -12.39 22.79
CA VAL A 444 13.53 -13.81 23.19
C VAL A 444 14.78 -14.44 22.56
N THR A 445 15.02 -14.16 21.28
CA THR A 445 16.22 -14.64 20.57
C THR A 445 17.49 -14.08 21.21
N ALA A 446 17.49 -12.80 21.56
CA ALA A 446 18.59 -12.18 22.29
C ALA A 446 18.83 -12.83 23.66
N LEU A 447 17.77 -13.14 24.42
CA LEU A 447 17.90 -13.83 25.71
C LEU A 447 18.52 -15.23 25.54
N ALA A 448 18.07 -16.00 24.55
CA ALA A 448 18.63 -17.33 24.26
C ALA A 448 20.13 -17.25 23.89
N MET A 449 20.51 -16.24 23.09
CA MET A 449 21.91 -15.97 22.76
C MET A 449 22.73 -15.58 23.99
N LEU A 450 22.19 -14.76 24.89
CA LEU A 450 22.89 -14.36 26.11
C LEU A 450 23.19 -15.58 27.00
N VAL A 451 22.23 -16.51 27.13
CA VAL A 451 22.42 -17.76 27.87
C VAL A 451 23.51 -18.62 27.24
N HIS A 452 23.54 -18.75 25.91
CA HIS A 452 24.51 -19.59 25.20
C HIS A 452 25.92 -18.98 25.17
N THR A 453 26.02 -17.69 24.84
CA THR A 453 27.31 -16.99 24.67
C THR A 453 27.90 -16.51 25.99
N LYS A 454 27.07 -16.42 27.05
CA LYS A 454 27.42 -15.83 28.37
C LYS A 454 27.97 -14.40 28.25
N SER A 455 27.66 -13.71 27.15
CA SER A 455 28.15 -12.38 26.85
C SER A 455 27.03 -11.51 26.27
N PRO A 456 26.58 -10.46 26.99
CA PRO A 456 25.56 -9.54 26.47
C PRO A 456 26.07 -8.78 25.23
N PHE A 457 27.38 -8.63 25.07
CA PHE A 457 27.96 -7.95 23.91
C PHE A 457 27.82 -8.75 22.61
N LEU A 458 27.96 -10.09 22.67
CA LEU A 458 27.85 -10.95 21.48
C LEU A 458 26.39 -11.16 21.03
N THR A 459 25.43 -10.82 21.88
CA THR A 459 24.00 -11.00 21.64
C THR A 459 23.43 -9.97 20.65
N MET A 460 24.06 -8.80 20.50
CA MET A 460 23.57 -7.72 19.62
C MET A 460 24.03 -7.82 18.15
N MET A 461 24.96 -8.71 17.78
CA MET A 461 25.67 -8.63 16.47
C MET A 461 25.23 -9.63 15.39
N GLY A 462 24.01 -10.16 15.44
CA GLY A 462 23.49 -11.08 14.44
C GLY A 462 23.71 -12.54 14.85
N ALA A 463 22.62 -13.32 14.81
CA ALA A 463 22.54 -14.60 15.52
C ALA A 463 23.49 -15.67 14.97
N ASP A 464 23.39 -15.93 13.67
CA ASP A 464 23.91 -17.17 13.08
C ASP A 464 25.43 -17.13 12.90
N ASP A 465 25.92 -16.07 12.26
CA ASP A 465 27.34 -15.87 12.00
C ASP A 465 28.17 -15.75 13.29
N VAL A 466 27.61 -15.19 14.38
CA VAL A 466 28.30 -15.11 15.67
C VAL A 466 28.51 -16.49 16.29
N PHE A 467 27.55 -17.43 16.18
CA PHE A 467 27.74 -18.79 16.68
C PHE A 467 28.86 -19.51 15.95
N VAL A 468 28.88 -19.41 14.61
CA VAL A 468 29.96 -19.99 13.78
C VAL A 468 31.31 -19.38 14.16
N ALA A 469 31.38 -18.06 14.36
CA ALA A 469 32.60 -17.37 14.77
C ALA A 469 33.13 -17.87 16.12
N VAL A 470 32.25 -17.95 17.13
CA VAL A 470 32.60 -18.32 18.50
C VAL A 470 32.99 -19.78 18.59
N ASP A 471 32.30 -20.67 17.88
CA ASP A 471 32.64 -22.10 17.87
C ASP A 471 34.01 -22.35 17.23
N LYS A 472 34.26 -21.77 16.06
CA LYS A 472 35.57 -21.85 15.39
C LYS A 472 36.68 -21.25 16.25
N TRP A 473 36.41 -20.16 16.95
CA TRP A 473 37.36 -19.56 17.89
C TRP A 473 37.68 -20.47 19.08
N LYS A 474 36.67 -21.09 19.69
CA LYS A 474 36.85 -22.04 20.81
C LYS A 474 37.63 -23.29 20.35
N ASN A 475 37.31 -23.83 19.18
CA ASN A 475 38.00 -24.98 18.61
C ASN A 475 39.48 -24.66 18.33
N ALA A 476 39.77 -23.51 17.71
CA ALA A 476 41.15 -23.06 17.51
C ALA A 476 41.90 -22.82 18.83
N ARG A 477 41.20 -22.39 19.90
CA ARG A 477 41.80 -22.23 21.24
C ARG A 477 42.12 -23.56 21.90
N ASN A 478 41.35 -24.61 21.63
CA ASN A 478 41.63 -25.97 22.10
C ASN A 478 42.81 -26.59 21.36
N GLU A 479 42.96 -26.31 20.06
CA GLU A 479 44.09 -26.77 19.25
C GLU A 479 45.41 -26.05 19.60
N LEU A 480 45.32 -24.77 20.00
CA LEU A 480 46.46 -23.95 20.38
C LEU A 480 46.32 -23.43 21.83
N PRO A 481 46.44 -24.31 22.85
CA PRO A 481 46.20 -23.94 24.25
C PRO A 481 47.20 -22.89 24.76
N SER A 482 48.44 -22.92 24.26
CA SER A 482 49.49 -21.93 24.56
C SER A 482 49.68 -20.87 23.48
N GLY A 483 48.84 -20.86 22.44
CA GLY A 483 48.93 -19.91 21.34
C GLY A 483 48.58 -18.49 21.77
N THR A 484 49.20 -17.49 21.13
CA THR A 484 48.79 -16.09 21.32
C THR A 484 47.44 -15.83 20.67
N THR A 485 46.74 -14.77 21.10
CA THR A 485 45.43 -14.41 20.54
C THR A 485 45.48 -14.15 19.04
N GLU A 486 46.61 -13.64 18.53
CA GLU A 486 46.83 -13.43 17.09
C GLU A 486 46.95 -14.75 16.32
N GLN A 487 47.60 -15.77 16.91
CA GLN A 487 47.71 -17.10 16.30
C GLN A 487 46.35 -17.81 16.25
N VAL A 488 45.58 -17.71 17.35
CA VAL A 488 44.21 -18.24 17.40
C VAL A 488 43.31 -17.53 16.39
N ALA A 489 43.40 -16.20 16.29
CA ALA A 489 42.65 -15.42 15.31
C ALA A 489 43.02 -15.76 13.86
N ALA A 490 44.32 -15.95 13.57
CA ALA A 490 44.81 -16.34 12.25
C ALA A 490 44.31 -17.72 11.81
N LEU A 491 44.00 -18.61 12.76
CA LEU A 491 43.45 -19.93 12.49
C LEU A 491 41.92 -19.91 12.38
N ALA A 492 41.24 -19.29 13.35
CA ALA A 492 39.78 -19.33 13.45
C ALA A 492 39.04 -18.44 12.45
N LEU A 493 39.51 -17.19 12.26
CA LEU A 493 38.74 -16.17 11.52
C LEU A 493 38.63 -16.43 10.02
N PRO A 494 39.67 -16.91 9.30
CA PRO A 494 39.53 -17.22 7.87
C PRO A 494 38.51 -18.34 7.60
N ASP A 495 38.49 -19.38 8.42
CA ASP A 495 37.55 -20.50 8.30
C ASP A 495 36.12 -20.07 8.61
N ALA A 496 35.96 -19.26 9.67
CA ALA A 496 34.67 -18.70 10.03
C ALA A 496 34.16 -17.74 8.94
N ALA A 497 35.02 -16.86 8.41
CA ALA A 497 34.67 -15.90 7.37
C ALA A 497 34.23 -16.57 6.07
N TYR A 498 34.81 -17.71 5.68
CA TYR A 498 34.36 -18.45 4.49
C TYR A 498 32.94 -18.98 4.66
N SER A 499 32.63 -19.55 5.84
CA SER A 499 31.28 -20.04 6.14
C SER A 499 30.25 -18.91 6.14
N MET A 500 30.54 -17.79 6.79
CA MET A 500 29.63 -16.63 6.87
C MET A 500 29.45 -15.95 5.51
N LEU A 501 30.52 -15.86 4.71
CA LEU A 501 30.43 -15.29 3.37
C LEU A 501 29.52 -16.13 2.49
N LEU A 502 29.63 -17.46 2.56
CA LEU A 502 28.81 -18.36 1.76
C LEU A 502 27.32 -18.22 2.11
N THR A 503 26.96 -18.27 3.40
CA THR A 503 25.57 -18.18 3.87
C THR A 503 24.95 -16.82 3.55
N SER A 504 25.68 -15.74 3.82
CA SER A 504 25.25 -14.36 3.50
C SER A 504 25.09 -14.16 1.99
N LEU A 505 26.05 -14.65 1.19
CA LEU A 505 26.00 -14.51 -0.26
C LEU A 505 24.84 -15.30 -0.86
N THR A 506 24.58 -16.54 -0.42
CA THR A 506 23.44 -17.32 -0.93
C THR A 506 22.11 -16.66 -0.60
N THR A 507 21.99 -16.07 0.58
CA THR A 507 20.78 -15.33 0.99
C THR A 507 20.62 -14.05 0.18
N ALA A 508 21.70 -13.28 0.03
CA ALA A 508 21.69 -12.05 -0.77
C ALA A 508 21.36 -12.33 -2.24
N VAL A 509 21.94 -13.39 -2.83
CA VAL A 509 21.66 -13.80 -4.22
C VAL A 509 20.19 -14.18 -4.39
N ALA A 510 19.55 -14.80 -3.40
CA ALA A 510 18.11 -15.07 -3.45
C ALA A 510 17.29 -13.76 -3.52
N PHE A 511 17.58 -12.78 -2.66
CA PHE A 511 16.91 -11.46 -2.68
C PHE A 511 17.20 -10.68 -3.97
N PHE A 512 18.44 -10.63 -4.43
CA PHE A 512 18.77 -9.99 -5.71
C PHE A 512 18.17 -10.73 -6.90
N GLY A 513 18.01 -12.06 -6.81
CA GLY A 513 17.30 -12.86 -7.80
C GLY A 513 15.82 -12.49 -7.87
N THR A 514 15.17 -12.22 -6.73
CA THR A 514 13.78 -11.73 -6.71
C THR A 514 13.62 -10.34 -7.32
N ALA A 515 14.68 -9.52 -7.36
CA ALA A 515 14.62 -8.20 -8.01
C ALA A 515 14.50 -8.26 -9.55
N ILE A 516 14.64 -9.44 -10.16
CA ILE A 516 14.39 -9.67 -11.59
C ILE A 516 12.88 -9.80 -11.87
N CYS A 517 12.05 -9.99 -10.84
CA CYS A 517 10.60 -10.01 -10.99
C CYS A 517 10.08 -8.59 -11.30
N PRO A 518 9.37 -8.40 -12.44
CA PRO A 518 8.85 -7.09 -12.88
C PRO A 518 7.61 -6.61 -12.13
#